data_AF-A0A2N5KLP1-F1
#
_entry.id   AF-A0A2N5KLP1-F1
#
_cell.length_a   1.000
_cell.length_b   1.000
_cell.length_c   1.000
_cell.angle_alpha   90.00
_cell.angle_beta   90.00
_cell.angle_gamma   90.00
#
_symmetry.space_group_name_H-M   'P 1'
#
loop_
_entity.id
_entity.type
_entity.pdbx_description
1 polymer ?
#
loop_
_entity_poly.entity_id
_entity_poly.type
_entity_poly.pdbx_seq_one_letter_code
_entity_poly.pdbx_strand_id
1 'polypeptide(L)' 'MMSERSFTEVVESNQSLTRAVTKAGYEHHDILYTLLFLTCDFLPALRLTPLGLLDDKSSRVLIPAETPTNS' A
#
# COMPACT_ATOMS: atom_id res chain seq x y z
N MET A 1 12.68 -8.10 -0.51
CA MET A 1 13.78 -7.78 0.44
C MET A 1 13.37 -8.30 1.81
N MET A 2 14.28 -8.89 2.58
CA MET A 2 14.02 -9.35 3.94
C MET A 2 14.52 -8.31 4.95
N SER A 3 13.89 -8.23 6.13
CA SER A 3 14.29 -7.29 7.18
C SER A 3 15.51 -7.79 7.95
N GLU A 4 16.42 -6.89 8.32
CA GLU A 4 17.55 -7.20 9.24
C GLU A 4 17.17 -7.06 10.73
N ARG A 5 15.91 -6.71 11.02
CA ARG A 5 15.41 -6.55 12.40
C ARG A 5 15.19 -7.89 13.09
N SER A 6 15.12 -7.87 14.42
CA SER A 6 14.78 -9.07 15.19
C SER A 6 13.37 -9.56 14.87
N PHE A 7 13.14 -10.86 15.09
CA PHE A 7 11.83 -11.46 14.89
C PHE A 7 10.72 -10.74 15.68
N THR A 8 11.00 -10.37 16.93
CA THR A 8 10.06 -9.65 17.80
C THR A 8 9.64 -8.31 17.20
N GLU A 9 10.60 -7.50 16.73
CA GLU A 9 10.31 -6.20 16.12
C GLU A 9 9.47 -6.34 14.83
N VAL A 10 9.73 -7.39 14.05
CA VAL A 10 8.96 -7.70 12.84
C VAL A 10 7.53 -8.11 13.19
N VAL A 11 7.34 -8.93 14.22
CA VAL A 11 6.01 -9.33 14.71
C VAL A 11 5.21 -8.12 15.20
N GLU A 12 5.82 -7.24 15.99
CA GLU A 12 5.16 -6.02 16.47
C GLU A 12 4.72 -5.11 15.32
N SER A 13 5.61 -4.93 14.34
CA SER A 13 5.31 -4.14 13.13
C SER A 13 4.15 -4.76 12.34
N ASN A 14 4.15 -6.08 12.17
CA ASN A 14 3.09 -6.80 11.48
C ASN A 14 1.74 -6.66 12.19
N GLN A 15 1.71 -6.84 13.52
CA GLN A 15 0.48 -6.66 14.30
C GLN A 15 -0.06 -5.22 14.24
N SER A 16 0.84 -4.23 14.25
CA SER A 16 0.46 -2.82 14.10
C SER A 16 -0.23 -2.57 12.75
N LEU A 17 0.35 -3.10 11.67
CA LEU A 17 -0.23 -3.05 10.33
C LEU A 17 -1.61 -3.74 10.30
N THR A 18 -1.73 -4.97 10.82
CA THR A 18 -3.01 -5.70 10.86
C THR A 18 -4.10 -4.90 11.56
N ARG A 19 -3.80 -4.27 12.71
CA ARG A 19 -4.77 -3.44 13.43
C ARG A 19 -5.22 -2.23 12.63
N ALA A 20 -4.27 -1.51 12.01
CA ALA A 20 -4.58 -0.33 11.20
C ALA A 20 -5.49 -0.69 10.02
N VAL A 21 -5.20 -1.80 9.36
CA VAL A 21 -5.93 -2.23 8.17
C VAL A 21 -7.31 -2.79 8.50
N THR A 22 -7.42 -3.53 9.60
CA THR A 22 -8.71 -3.95 10.17
C THR A 22 -9.58 -2.73 10.47
N LYS A 23 -9.02 -1.71 11.13
CA LYS A 23 -9.73 -0.44 11.42
C LYS A 23 -10.18 0.30 10.15
N ALA A 24 -9.45 0.15 9.05
CA ALA A 24 -9.81 0.71 7.75
C ALA A 24 -10.88 -0.11 7.00
N GLY A 25 -11.40 -1.20 7.58
CA GLY A 25 -12.47 -2.02 7.00
C GLY A 25 -11.99 -3.28 6.26
N TYR A 26 -10.71 -3.62 6.35
CA TYR A 26 -10.10 -4.76 5.65
C TYR A 26 -9.76 -5.90 6.62
N GLU A 27 -10.71 -6.31 7.45
CA GLU A 27 -10.50 -7.31 8.53
C GLU A 27 -10.07 -8.70 8.05
N HIS A 28 -10.51 -9.10 6.86
CA HIS A 28 -10.22 -10.43 6.28
C HIS A 28 -9.39 -10.37 5.00
N HIS A 29 -8.96 -9.19 4.57
CA HIS A 29 -8.25 -9.02 3.32
C HIS A 29 -6.73 -8.97 3.58
N ASP A 30 -5.99 -9.74 2.80
CA ASP A 30 -4.53 -9.60 2.76
C ASP A 30 -4.18 -8.28 2.09
N ILE A 31 -3.91 -7.27 2.91
CA ILE A 31 -3.55 -5.94 2.46
C ILE A 31 -2.33 -5.93 1.55
N LEU A 32 -1.40 -6.87 1.74
CA LEU A 32 -0.20 -6.96 0.90
C LEU A 32 -0.61 -7.40 -0.50
N TYR A 33 -1.55 -8.35 -0.60
CA TYR A 33 -2.13 -8.74 -1.87
C TYR A 33 -2.88 -7.58 -2.54
N THR A 34 -3.66 -6.81 -1.78
CA THR A 34 -4.35 -5.61 -2.31
C THR A 34 -3.37 -4.55 -2.81
N LEU A 35 -2.34 -4.23 -2.04
CA LEU A 35 -1.32 -3.25 -2.42
C LEU A 35 -0.54 -3.72 -3.65
N LEU A 36 -0.17 -4.99 -3.71
CA LEU A 36 0.46 -5.59 -4.88
C LEU A 36 -0.43 -5.43 -6.12
N PHE A 37 -1.71 -5.80 -5.99
CA PHE A 37 -2.69 -5.71 -7.07
C PHE A 37 -2.82 -4.29 -7.60
N LEU A 38 -2.87 -3.27 -6.72
CA LEU A 38 -2.95 -1.86 -7.10
C LEU A 38 -1.73 -1.38 -7.88
N THR A 39 -0.55 -1.98 -7.73
CA THR A 39 0.64 -1.57 -8.50
C THR A 39 0.70 -2.18 -9.91
N CYS A 40 -0.10 -3.23 -10.15
CA CYS A 40 -0.10 -3.95 -11.41
C CYS A 40 -0.75 -3.15 -12.55
N ASP A 41 -0.28 -3.40 -13.76
CA ASP A 41 -0.72 -2.74 -15.00
C ASP A 41 -1.86 -3.47 -15.72
N PHE A 42 -2.29 -4.63 -15.22
CA PHE A 42 -3.45 -5.36 -15.76
C PHE A 42 -4.78 -4.87 -15.18
N LEU A 43 -4.75 -3.94 -14.23
CA LEU A 43 -5.95 -3.35 -13.65
C LEU A 43 -6.55 -2.31 -14.60
N PRO A 44 -7.78 -2.51 -15.10
CA PRO A 44 -8.34 -1.65 -16.14
C PRO A 44 -8.77 -0.27 -15.65
N ALA A 45 -8.49 0.14 -14.40
CA ALA A 45 -9.09 1.34 -13.81
C ALA A 45 -8.18 2.15 -12.88
N LEU A 46 -7.42 1.51 -12.00
CA LEU A 46 -6.63 2.23 -11.00
C LEU A 46 -5.27 1.58 -10.83
N ARG A 47 -4.22 2.40 -10.83
CA ARG A 47 -2.84 1.98 -10.62
C ARG A 47 -2.13 2.89 -9.62
N LEU A 48 -1.56 2.31 -8.58
CA LEU A 48 -0.72 3.01 -7.61
C LEU A 48 0.72 3.05 -8.11
N THR A 49 1.30 4.25 -8.14
CA THR A 49 2.69 4.49 -8.60
C THR A 49 3.42 5.43 -7.63
N PRO A 50 4.75 5.58 -7.75
CA PRO A 50 5.49 6.59 -6.97
C PRO A 50 5.03 8.04 -7.18
N LEU A 51 4.32 8.34 -8.28
CA LEU A 51 3.74 9.65 -8.55
C LEU A 51 2.38 9.86 -7.87
N GLY A 52 1.77 8.78 -7.37
CA GLY A 52 0.44 8.77 -6.78
C GLY A 52 -0.49 7.74 -7.42
N LEU A 53 -1.80 7.93 -7.24
CA LEU A 53 -2.84 7.08 -7.81
C LEU A 53 -3.20 7.57 -9.22
N LEU A 54 -3.06 6.69 -10.20
CA LEU A 54 -3.37 6.94 -11.60
C LEU A 54 -4.66 6.23 -12.00
N ASP A 55 -5.43 6.86 -12.88
CA ASP A 55 -6.41 6.17 -13.72
C ASP A 55 -5.73 5.66 -14.98
N ASP A 56 -5.68 4.34 -15.14
CA ASP A 56 -5.02 3.67 -16.26
C ASP A 56 -5.69 3.99 -17.61
N LYS A 57 -7.02 4.23 -17.61
CA LYS A 57 -7.74 4.51 -18.86
C LYS A 57 -7.44 5.90 -19.42
N SER A 58 -7.21 6.87 -18.54
CA SER A 58 -7.01 8.27 -18.92
C SER A 58 -5.57 8.75 -18.77
N SER A 59 -4.68 7.91 -18.24
CA SER A 59 -3.28 8.22 -17.92
C SER A 59 -3.14 9.49 -17.07
N ARG A 60 -4.10 9.74 -16.18
CA ARG A 60 -4.14 10.92 -15.30
C ARG A 60 -3.86 10.55 -13.85
N VAL A 61 -3.12 11.39 -13.16
CA VAL A 61 -2.95 11.31 -11.70
C VAL A 61 -4.23 11.83 -11.04
N LEU A 62 -4.94 10.95 -10.32
CA LEU A 62 -6.13 11.29 -9.55
C LEU A 62 -5.74 11.88 -8.19
N ILE A 63 -4.72 11.30 -7.55
CA ILE A 63 -4.23 11.71 -6.24
C ILE A 63 -2.70 11.71 -6.31
N PRO A 64 -2.02 12.86 -6.11
CA PRO A 64 -0.56 12.90 -6.11
C PRO A 64 0.00 12.17 -4.88
N ALA A 65 1.20 11.60 -5.02
CA ALA A 65 1.92 11.06 -3.87
C ALA A 65 2.23 12.17 -2.86
N GLU A 66 2.05 11.87 -1.57
CA GLU A 66 2.52 12.76 -0.51
C GLU A 66 4.04 12.88 -0.59
N THR A 67 4.53 14.13 -0.63
CA THR A 67 5.96 14.38 -0.51
C THR A 67 6.32 14.18 0.96
N PRO A 68 7.34 13.35 1.28
CA PRO A 68 7.75 13.16 2.66
C PRO A 68 8.20 14.52 3.22
N THR A 69 7.36 15.12 4.06
CA THR A 69 7.69 16.34 4.77
C THR A 69 8.64 15.90 5.88
N ASN A 70 9.95 16.12 5.68
CA ASN A 70 10.93 15.99 6.75
C ASN A 70 10.53 16.96 7.87
N SER A 71 10.06 16.42 9.01
CA SER A 71 9.83 17.13 10.28
C SER A 71 10.52 16.35 11.39
#